data_AF-Q2R2U0-F1
#
_entry.id   AF-Q2R2U0-F1
#
_cell.length_a   1.000
_cell.length_b   1.000
_cell.length_c   1.000
_cell.angle_alpha   90.00
_cell.angle_beta   90.00
_cell.angle_gamma   90.00
#
_symmetry.space_group_name_H-M   'P 1'
#
loop_
_entity.id
_entity.type
_entity.pdbx_description
1 polymer ?
#
loop_
_entity_poly.entity_id
_entity_poly.type
_entity_poly.pdbx_seq_one_letter_code
_entity_poly.pdbx_strand_id
1 'polypeptide(L)'
;MRRRSPPAWSYRRIHILFLLLLATSSSSASAANFTCTTVQAACQSAIGYTTRNATTYAELLSLFNTSTLAELLRANGLPPTAMPPDTAIPAAATVTVPFRCLCNVATRVGRSDYRPIYLVGSQDGLDAIARKVFDGFVTYQEIADASNIPDPNKIFVGQELWIPLPCSCDQVDGHNVTHFAYKVRAVDTTSAIAAKFGVLESTLMRINGITDPKNLVQGQILDVPIPGNDTMARMARKHEGLINQEDINIDLSTLRTATNNFDERNKLGEGGFGVVYKGALPDGQQIAVKRLSNCSRQGINELKNELVLVSKLQHKNLVRLVGVCVENQEKLLVYEYMPKRSLDTILFDPDKSRELSWEKRLKIIIEIARGLEYLHEESRLKIIHRDLKANNILLDSDLTPKISDFGLAKLFGADQSHVITNRVAGTYGYMAPEYAMFGQYSVKSDVFSFGVLILEIVTGRRSMGSYSDHEQSFNLLDLIWQHWNRGTLLELVDPSTLTRAGHGTTNQCSLQADQMLGCIHVGLLCVQANPADRPKLSAVTTMIGGTASLNPPSRPAFWVLPEEDATRAAGTNSSPGGRVMAASANRVSITEIEPR
;
A
#
# COMPACT_ATOMS: atom_id res chain seq x y z
N MET A 1 -32.69 -46.62 -67.85
CA MET A 1 -31.30 -46.93 -67.44
C MET A 1 -30.34 -46.06 -68.25
N ARG A 2 -29.25 -45.56 -67.63
CA ARG A 2 -28.33 -44.46 -68.03
C ARG A 2 -28.61 -43.15 -67.30
N ARG A 3 -28.19 -43.08 -66.03
CA ARG A 3 -27.96 -41.81 -65.33
C ARG A 3 -26.54 -41.35 -65.65
N ARG A 4 -26.43 -40.15 -66.20
CA ARG A 4 -25.19 -39.44 -66.51
C ARG A 4 -24.44 -39.11 -65.22
N SER A 5 -23.13 -39.36 -65.22
CA SER A 5 -22.17 -38.92 -64.21
C SER A 5 -22.05 -37.39 -64.21
N PRO A 6 -22.07 -36.71 -63.04
CA PRO A 6 -21.65 -35.32 -62.95
C PRO A 6 -20.11 -35.21 -62.82
N PRO A 7 -19.52 -34.06 -63.16
CA PRO A 7 -18.10 -33.93 -63.45
C PRO A 7 -17.22 -33.87 -62.19
N ALA A 8 -16.03 -34.46 -62.30
CA ALA A 8 -14.96 -34.46 -61.32
C ALA A 8 -14.29 -33.06 -61.19
N TRP A 9 -15.00 -32.06 -60.67
CA TRP A 9 -14.45 -30.70 -60.47
C TRP A 9 -14.93 -30.04 -59.16
N SER A 10 -15.01 -30.76 -58.04
CA SER A 10 -15.20 -30.11 -56.72
C SER A 10 -14.35 -30.63 -55.55
N TYR A 11 -13.50 -31.65 -55.73
CA TYR A 11 -12.69 -32.18 -54.62
C TYR A 11 -11.27 -31.59 -54.51
N ARG A 12 -10.74 -30.90 -55.53
CA ARG A 12 -9.39 -30.28 -55.46
C ARG A 12 -9.35 -28.87 -54.88
N ARG A 13 -10.48 -28.15 -54.79
CA ARG A 13 -10.54 -26.85 -54.09
C ARG A 13 -10.79 -27.01 -52.58
N ILE A 14 -11.38 -28.12 -52.15
CA ILE A 14 -11.63 -28.38 -50.73
C ILE A 14 -10.35 -28.87 -50.03
N HIS A 15 -9.45 -29.60 -50.70
CA HIS A 15 -8.16 -29.96 -50.10
C HIS A 15 -7.14 -28.81 -50.07
N ILE A 16 -7.20 -27.85 -51.00
CA ILE A 16 -6.35 -26.66 -50.93
C ILE A 16 -6.88 -25.66 -49.88
N LEU A 17 -8.20 -25.56 -49.68
CA LEU A 17 -8.74 -24.78 -48.56
C LEU A 17 -8.48 -25.44 -47.20
N PHE A 18 -8.50 -26.78 -47.08
CA PHE A 18 -8.19 -27.46 -45.82
C PHE A 18 -6.70 -27.48 -45.46
N LEU A 19 -5.81 -27.43 -46.47
CA LEU A 19 -4.36 -27.26 -46.24
C LEU A 19 -3.93 -25.80 -46.04
N LEU A 20 -4.76 -24.82 -46.42
CA LEU A 20 -4.60 -23.40 -46.06
C LEU A 20 -5.29 -23.00 -44.75
N LEU A 21 -6.17 -23.85 -44.20
CA LEU A 21 -6.81 -23.67 -42.87
C LEU A 21 -6.14 -24.48 -41.74
N LEU A 22 -5.08 -25.22 -42.04
CA LEU A 22 -4.18 -25.83 -41.04
C LEU A 22 -2.79 -25.16 -41.00
N ALA A 23 -2.66 -23.97 -41.59
CA ALA A 23 -1.47 -23.12 -41.55
C ALA A 23 -1.69 -21.80 -40.81
N THR A 24 -2.74 -21.68 -39.98
CA THR A 24 -3.04 -20.46 -39.20
C THR A 24 -3.40 -20.74 -37.74
N SER A 25 -2.70 -21.67 -37.10
CA SER A 25 -2.67 -21.81 -35.64
C SER A 25 -1.26 -22.02 -35.08
N SER A 26 -0.23 -21.62 -35.81
CA SER A 26 0.99 -21.13 -35.19
C SER A 26 0.73 -19.70 -34.74
N SER A 27 0.05 -19.54 -33.60
CA SER A 27 0.05 -18.27 -32.89
C SER A 27 1.49 -17.98 -32.49
N SER A 28 2.17 -17.29 -33.40
CA SER A 28 3.41 -16.59 -33.20
C SER A 28 3.33 -15.88 -31.86
N ALA A 29 4.19 -16.27 -30.91
CA ALA A 29 4.53 -15.37 -29.81
C ALA A 29 4.88 -14.05 -30.47
N SER A 30 4.07 -13.01 -30.25
CA SER A 30 4.36 -11.66 -30.71
C SER A 30 5.79 -11.37 -30.28
N ALA A 31 6.70 -11.22 -31.24
CA ALA A 31 8.10 -10.90 -30.97
C ALA A 31 8.12 -9.71 -30.00
N ALA A 32 8.69 -9.92 -28.83
CA ALA A 32 8.63 -8.95 -27.77
C ALA A 32 9.34 -7.66 -28.23
N ASN A 33 8.72 -6.51 -28.02
CA ASN A 33 9.11 -5.24 -28.64
C ASN A 33 10.31 -4.57 -27.93
N PHE A 34 11.25 -5.37 -27.44
CA PHE A 34 12.45 -4.87 -26.78
C PHE A 34 13.39 -4.31 -27.84
N THR A 35 13.62 -3.00 -27.76
CA THR A 35 14.49 -2.28 -28.69
C THR A 35 15.75 -1.82 -27.98
N CYS A 36 16.86 -1.78 -28.70
CA CYS A 36 18.17 -1.43 -28.18
C CYS A 36 18.79 -0.33 -29.04
N THR A 37 18.38 0.90 -28.79
CA THR A 37 18.74 2.09 -29.57
C THR A 37 19.73 3.02 -28.87
N THR A 38 19.90 2.87 -27.56
CA THR A 38 20.82 3.66 -26.74
C THR A 38 22.26 3.13 -26.77
N VAL A 39 23.24 4.00 -26.47
CA VAL A 39 24.69 3.68 -26.48
C VAL A 39 25.12 2.80 -25.29
N GLN A 40 24.21 2.51 -24.36
CA GLN A 40 24.52 1.70 -23.19
C GLN A 40 24.67 0.22 -23.58
N ALA A 41 25.90 -0.28 -23.56
CA ALA A 41 26.20 -1.65 -23.99
C ALA A 41 25.62 -2.74 -23.06
N ALA A 42 25.39 -2.44 -21.78
CA ALA A 42 24.84 -3.40 -20.82
C ALA A 42 24.06 -2.75 -19.66
N CYS A 43 23.05 -3.46 -19.15
CA CYS A 43 22.20 -3.04 -18.01
C CYS A 43 21.63 -4.24 -17.24
N GLN A 44 20.86 -3.98 -16.18
CA GLN A 44 20.10 -5.01 -15.45
C GLN A 44 18.66 -5.09 -15.98
N SER A 45 18.18 -6.32 -16.16
CA SER A 45 16.85 -6.65 -16.68
C SER A 45 16.26 -7.81 -15.89
N ALA A 46 14.98 -8.10 -16.07
CA ALA A 46 14.36 -9.27 -15.43
C ALA A 46 13.19 -9.84 -16.26
N ILE A 47 12.86 -11.11 -16.02
CA ILE A 47 11.64 -11.73 -16.53
C ILE A 47 10.72 -12.17 -15.38
N GLY A 48 9.41 -12.19 -15.62
CA GLY A 48 8.44 -12.81 -14.72
C GLY A 48 8.17 -14.26 -15.10
N TYR A 49 9.04 -15.18 -14.67
CA TYR A 49 8.95 -16.60 -15.01
C TYR A 49 7.84 -17.29 -14.23
N THR A 50 6.91 -17.96 -14.91
CA THR A 50 5.85 -18.74 -14.24
C THR A 50 6.25 -20.22 -14.15
N THR A 51 6.33 -20.74 -12.93
CA THR A 51 6.68 -22.14 -12.67
C THR A 51 5.58 -23.07 -13.17
N ARG A 52 5.95 -24.11 -13.91
CA ARG A 52 4.97 -25.09 -14.42
C ARG A 52 4.60 -26.13 -13.37
N ASN A 53 5.63 -26.63 -12.67
CA ASN A 53 5.53 -27.59 -11.58
C ASN A 53 6.07 -26.93 -10.29
N ALA A 54 5.82 -27.55 -9.15
CA ALA A 54 6.50 -27.16 -7.92
C ALA A 54 8.02 -27.32 -8.11
N THR A 55 8.79 -26.35 -7.65
CA THR A 55 10.24 -26.26 -7.83
C THR A 55 10.88 -25.60 -6.61
N THR A 56 12.17 -25.29 -6.64
CA THR A 56 12.87 -24.55 -5.57
C THR A 56 13.67 -23.38 -6.13
N TYR A 57 14.12 -22.47 -5.27
CA TYR A 57 15.02 -21.39 -5.69
C TYR A 57 16.37 -21.95 -6.19
N ALA A 58 16.86 -23.05 -5.64
CA ALA A 58 18.06 -23.73 -6.10
C ALA A 58 17.90 -24.27 -7.54
N GLU A 59 16.76 -24.89 -7.85
CA GLU A 59 16.46 -25.38 -9.20
C GLU A 59 16.33 -24.24 -10.22
N LEU A 60 15.69 -23.13 -9.84
CA LEU A 60 15.62 -21.94 -10.70
C LEU A 60 17.00 -21.31 -10.93
N LEU A 61 17.87 -21.26 -9.90
CA LEU A 61 19.25 -20.81 -10.06
C LEU A 61 20.04 -21.72 -11.01
N SER A 62 19.82 -23.03 -10.94
CA SER A 62 20.44 -23.99 -11.86
C SER A 62 19.95 -23.79 -13.29
N LEU A 63 18.64 -23.60 -13.48
CA LEU A 63 18.02 -23.42 -14.79
C LEU A 63 18.46 -22.12 -15.48
N PHE A 64 18.45 -21.00 -14.76
CA PHE A 64 18.74 -19.69 -15.34
C PHE A 64 20.22 -19.33 -15.26
N ASN A 65 20.86 -19.61 -14.13
CA ASN A 65 22.27 -19.28 -13.86
C ASN A 65 22.65 -17.84 -14.26
N THR A 66 21.73 -16.90 -14.02
CA THR A 66 21.89 -15.48 -14.38
C THR A 66 22.19 -14.58 -13.19
N SER A 67 22.02 -15.08 -11.96
CA SER A 67 22.10 -14.30 -10.73
C SER A 67 22.45 -15.17 -9.53
N THR A 68 22.87 -14.53 -8.43
CA THR A 68 23.08 -15.21 -7.14
C THR A 68 21.76 -15.47 -6.43
N LEU A 69 21.73 -16.42 -5.48
CA LEU A 69 20.55 -16.65 -4.63
C LEU A 69 20.09 -15.36 -3.93
N ALA A 70 21.03 -14.58 -3.41
CA ALA A 70 20.72 -13.33 -2.75
C ALA A 70 20.05 -12.30 -3.69
N GLU A 71 20.45 -12.25 -4.96
CA GLU A 71 19.84 -11.37 -5.97
C GLU A 71 18.46 -11.87 -6.38
N LEU A 72 18.31 -13.19 -6.60
CA LEU A 72 17.03 -13.81 -6.93
C LEU A 72 16.01 -13.61 -5.80
N LEU A 73 16.41 -13.82 -4.54
CA LEU A 73 15.57 -13.57 -3.37
C LEU A 73 15.18 -12.09 -3.26
N ARG A 74 16.14 -11.17 -3.41
CA ARG A 74 15.88 -9.72 -3.40
C ARG A 74 14.89 -9.29 -4.47
N ALA A 75 15.03 -9.84 -5.69
CA ALA A 75 14.15 -9.54 -6.81
C ALA A 75 12.71 -10.01 -6.59
N ASN A 76 12.52 -11.00 -5.71
CA ASN A 76 11.21 -11.52 -5.29
C ASN A 76 10.73 -10.96 -3.94
N GLY A 77 11.39 -9.92 -3.41
CA GLY A 77 10.99 -9.24 -2.18
C GLY A 77 11.31 -10.01 -0.90
N LEU A 78 12.21 -10.99 -0.97
CA LEU A 78 12.56 -11.88 0.14
C LEU A 78 13.94 -11.50 0.71
N PRO A 79 14.12 -11.57 2.04
CA PRO A 79 15.40 -11.26 2.67
C PRO A 79 16.47 -12.29 2.28
N PRO A 80 17.68 -11.84 1.88
CA PRO A 80 18.72 -12.71 1.32
C PRO A 80 19.35 -13.70 2.33
N THR A 81 19.01 -13.60 3.62
CA THR A 81 19.57 -14.42 4.71
C THR A 81 18.54 -15.36 5.36
N ALA A 82 17.25 -15.31 4.99
CA ALA A 82 16.20 -15.96 5.77
C ALA A 82 15.70 -17.30 5.23
N MET A 83 16.06 -17.69 4.00
CA MET A 83 15.46 -18.87 3.37
C MET A 83 16.51 -19.87 2.86
N PRO A 84 16.35 -21.17 3.16
CA PRO A 84 17.13 -22.23 2.54
C PRO A 84 16.97 -22.23 1.00
N PRO A 85 18.01 -22.53 0.21
CA PRO A 85 17.92 -22.64 -1.25
C PRO A 85 16.83 -23.63 -1.73
N ASP A 86 16.54 -24.65 -0.93
CA ASP A 86 15.55 -25.70 -1.20
C ASP A 86 14.11 -25.30 -0.82
N THR A 87 13.88 -24.01 -0.52
CA THR A 87 12.53 -23.51 -0.23
C THR A 87 11.61 -23.76 -1.43
N ALA A 88 10.49 -24.46 -1.17
CA ALA A 88 9.54 -24.83 -2.20
C ALA A 88 8.81 -23.62 -2.78
N ILE A 89 8.74 -23.59 -4.10
CA ILE A 89 7.96 -22.65 -4.91
C ILE A 89 6.82 -23.46 -5.53
N PRO A 90 5.55 -23.10 -5.27
CA PRO A 90 4.41 -23.86 -5.79
C PRO A 90 4.32 -23.76 -7.31
N ALA A 91 3.61 -24.70 -7.93
CA ALA A 91 3.28 -24.64 -9.34
C ALA A 91 2.42 -23.39 -9.64
N ALA A 92 2.55 -22.84 -10.85
CA ALA A 92 1.91 -21.61 -11.31
C ALA A 92 2.30 -20.34 -10.52
N ALA A 93 3.38 -20.38 -9.73
CA ALA A 93 3.94 -19.19 -9.10
C ALA A 93 4.76 -18.39 -10.12
N THR A 94 4.60 -17.06 -10.13
CA THR A 94 5.45 -16.17 -10.92
C THR A 94 6.63 -15.69 -10.07
N VAL A 95 7.84 -15.94 -10.55
CA VAL A 95 9.12 -15.57 -9.93
C VAL A 95 9.84 -14.57 -10.82
N THR A 96 10.29 -13.46 -10.24
CA THR A 96 11.16 -12.50 -10.91
C THR A 96 12.56 -13.07 -11.02
N VAL A 97 13.05 -13.28 -12.24
CA VAL A 97 14.42 -13.77 -12.49
C VAL A 97 15.26 -12.61 -13.04
N PRO A 98 16.19 -12.05 -12.24
CA PRO A 98 17.06 -10.98 -12.71
C PRO A 98 18.20 -11.53 -13.57
N PHE A 99 18.63 -10.75 -14.56
CA PHE A 99 19.75 -11.08 -15.43
C PHE A 99 20.38 -9.82 -16.03
N ARG A 100 21.62 -9.94 -16.47
CA ARG A 100 22.32 -8.87 -17.18
C ARG A 100 21.92 -8.86 -18.65
N CYS A 101 21.53 -7.70 -19.15
CA CYS A 101 21.21 -7.46 -20.55
C CYS A 101 22.44 -6.95 -21.31
N LEU A 102 22.66 -7.48 -22.51
CA LEU A 102 23.59 -6.95 -23.51
C LEU A 102 22.80 -6.34 -24.66
N CYS A 103 23.05 -5.06 -24.92
CA CYS A 103 22.32 -4.27 -25.89
C CYS A 103 23.18 -4.10 -27.15
N ASN A 104 22.74 -4.67 -28.28
CA ASN A 104 23.46 -4.54 -29.54
C ASN A 104 22.79 -3.45 -30.40
N VAL A 105 23.45 -2.29 -30.50
CA VAL A 105 22.94 -1.12 -31.22
C VAL A 105 22.89 -1.34 -32.74
N ALA A 106 23.78 -2.17 -33.29
CA ALA A 106 23.84 -2.45 -34.72
C ALA A 106 22.64 -3.31 -35.17
N THR A 107 22.26 -4.30 -34.37
CA THR A 107 21.09 -5.14 -34.65
C THR A 107 19.80 -4.60 -34.03
N ARG A 108 19.91 -3.62 -33.11
CA ARG A 108 18.84 -3.07 -32.27
C ARG A 108 18.15 -4.08 -31.36
N VAL A 109 18.84 -5.17 -31.02
CA VAL A 109 18.31 -6.28 -30.22
C VAL A 109 19.07 -6.38 -28.91
N GLY A 110 18.34 -6.47 -27.79
CA GLY A 110 18.90 -6.76 -26.48
C GLY A 110 18.66 -8.22 -26.08
N ARG A 111 19.71 -8.89 -25.59
CA ARG A 111 19.67 -10.30 -25.14
C ARG A 111 20.41 -10.45 -23.82
N SER A 112 20.05 -11.46 -23.03
CA SER A 112 20.78 -11.79 -21.80
C SER A 112 22.26 -12.11 -22.05
N ASP A 113 23.15 -11.78 -21.11
CA ASP A 113 24.62 -11.91 -21.21
C ASP A 113 25.08 -13.39 -21.23
N TYR A 114 24.96 -14.06 -22.40
CA TYR A 114 25.40 -15.44 -22.67
C TYR A 114 24.93 -16.49 -21.64
N ARG A 115 23.83 -16.19 -20.94
CA ARG A 115 23.14 -17.02 -19.95
C ARG A 115 21.63 -16.79 -20.07
N PRO A 116 20.76 -17.78 -19.80
CA PRO A 116 21.08 -19.17 -19.44
C PRO A 116 21.77 -19.95 -20.56
N ILE A 117 22.54 -20.96 -20.16
CA ILE A 117 22.93 -22.07 -21.04
C ILE A 117 22.08 -23.27 -20.65
N TYR A 118 21.36 -23.83 -21.61
CA TYR A 118 20.55 -25.03 -21.44
C TYR A 118 21.24 -26.23 -22.06
N LEU A 119 21.29 -27.36 -21.35
CA LEU A 119 21.81 -28.63 -21.84
C LEU A 119 20.67 -29.46 -22.41
N VAL A 120 20.74 -29.78 -23.71
CA VAL A 120 19.70 -30.54 -24.42
C VAL A 120 19.55 -31.94 -23.83
N GLY A 121 18.34 -32.29 -23.39
CA GLY A 121 17.95 -33.62 -22.94
C GLY A 121 17.50 -34.54 -24.08
N SER A 122 17.23 -35.81 -23.75
CA SER A 122 16.88 -36.85 -24.73
C SER A 122 15.50 -36.71 -25.38
N GLN A 123 14.64 -35.83 -24.86
CA GLN A 123 13.28 -35.58 -25.36
C GLN A 123 13.08 -34.13 -25.82
N ASP A 124 14.15 -33.36 -25.90
CA ASP A 124 14.05 -31.94 -26.19
C ASP A 124 14.04 -31.66 -27.69
N GLY A 125 13.23 -30.66 -28.04
CA GLY A 125 13.26 -29.96 -29.31
C GLY A 125 13.26 -28.46 -29.03
N LEU A 126 13.80 -27.64 -29.94
CA LEU A 126 13.93 -26.19 -29.71
C LEU A 126 12.59 -25.51 -29.37
N ASP A 127 11.48 -25.90 -30.01
CA ASP A 127 10.14 -25.36 -29.69
C ASP A 127 9.66 -25.78 -28.29
N ALA A 128 9.96 -27.01 -27.88
CA ALA A 128 9.63 -27.48 -26.53
C ALA A 128 10.45 -26.75 -25.46
N ILE A 129 11.75 -26.54 -25.70
CA ILE A 129 12.61 -25.74 -24.82
C ILE A 129 12.06 -24.31 -24.70
N ALA A 130 11.82 -23.65 -25.83
CA ALA A 130 11.28 -22.31 -25.88
C ALA A 130 9.96 -22.16 -25.10
N ARG A 131 8.94 -22.98 -25.42
CA ARG A 131 7.59 -22.82 -24.86
C ARG A 131 7.39 -23.45 -23.49
N LYS A 132 7.98 -24.62 -23.24
CA LYS A 132 7.71 -25.42 -22.03
C LYS A 132 8.72 -25.18 -20.92
N VAL A 133 9.99 -24.92 -21.27
CA VAL A 133 11.06 -24.71 -20.28
C VAL A 133 11.19 -23.23 -19.96
N PHE A 134 11.30 -22.37 -20.97
CA PHE A 134 11.45 -20.92 -20.84
C PHE A 134 10.14 -20.14 -21.01
N ASP A 135 9.00 -20.82 -20.82
CA ASP A 135 7.66 -20.22 -20.76
C ASP A 135 7.29 -19.33 -21.97
N GLY A 136 7.93 -19.53 -23.13
CA GLY A 136 7.69 -18.76 -24.35
C GLY A 136 8.31 -17.36 -24.36
N PHE A 137 9.23 -17.04 -23.44
CA PHE A 137 9.98 -15.78 -23.48
C PHE A 137 10.94 -15.67 -24.66
N VAL A 138 11.28 -16.80 -25.27
CA VAL A 138 12.07 -16.90 -26.50
C VAL A 138 11.37 -17.82 -27.49
N THR A 139 11.65 -17.65 -28.77
CA THR A 139 11.22 -18.54 -29.85
C THR A 139 12.30 -19.56 -30.19
N TYR A 140 11.92 -20.67 -30.83
CA TYR A 140 12.90 -21.66 -31.29
C TYR A 140 13.90 -21.05 -32.29
N GLN A 141 13.46 -20.07 -33.10
CA GLN A 141 14.30 -19.41 -34.08
C GLN A 141 15.35 -18.54 -33.40
N GLU A 142 14.97 -17.79 -32.36
CA GLU A 142 15.92 -16.98 -31.59
C GLU A 142 16.99 -17.84 -30.90
N ILE A 143 16.60 -19.00 -30.36
CA ILE A 143 17.56 -19.97 -29.79
C ILE A 143 18.50 -20.49 -30.88
N ALA A 144 17.96 -20.89 -32.04
CA ALA A 144 18.75 -21.39 -33.16
C ALA A 144 19.75 -20.35 -33.66
N ASP A 145 19.30 -19.11 -33.88
CA ASP A 145 20.15 -18.01 -34.36
C ASP A 145 21.22 -17.64 -33.33
N ALA A 146 20.87 -17.55 -32.04
CA ALA A 146 21.80 -17.24 -30.97
C ALA A 146 22.87 -18.33 -30.77
N SER A 147 22.51 -19.58 -31.03
CA SER A 147 23.39 -20.75 -30.88
C SER A 147 24.03 -21.20 -32.20
N ASN A 148 23.89 -20.41 -33.29
CA ASN A 148 24.40 -20.72 -34.63
C ASN A 148 23.99 -22.11 -35.16
N ILE A 149 22.72 -22.47 -34.99
CA ILE A 149 22.15 -23.77 -35.40
C ILE A 149 21.52 -23.61 -36.80
N PRO A 150 22.11 -24.20 -37.86
CA PRO A 150 21.61 -24.01 -39.22
C PRO A 150 20.29 -24.75 -39.50
N ASP A 151 20.06 -25.86 -38.80
CA ASP A 151 18.88 -26.70 -38.93
C ASP A 151 18.26 -26.93 -37.54
N PRO A 152 17.16 -26.22 -37.20
CA PRO A 152 16.50 -26.29 -35.90
C PRO A 152 16.06 -27.71 -35.48
N ASN A 153 16.00 -28.66 -36.41
CA ASN A 153 15.64 -30.06 -36.14
C ASN A 153 16.86 -30.94 -35.80
N LYS A 154 18.08 -30.40 -35.85
CA LYS A 154 19.33 -31.15 -35.63
C LYS A 154 20.06 -30.67 -34.37
N ILE A 155 19.38 -30.76 -33.23
CA ILE A 155 20.01 -30.66 -31.92
C ILE A 155 20.31 -32.07 -31.36
N PHE A 156 21.34 -32.19 -30.54
CA PHE A 156 21.73 -33.47 -29.94
C PHE A 156 21.83 -33.38 -28.41
N VAL A 157 21.67 -34.52 -27.73
CA VAL A 157 21.71 -34.59 -26.26
C VAL A 157 23.06 -34.13 -25.73
N GLY A 158 23.06 -33.28 -24.72
CA GLY A 158 24.25 -32.66 -24.13
C GLY A 158 24.75 -31.43 -24.87
N GLN A 159 24.13 -31.04 -25.98
CA GLN A 159 24.45 -29.78 -26.65
C GLN A 159 24.10 -28.59 -25.74
N GLU A 160 25.03 -27.64 -25.64
CA GLU A 160 24.81 -26.37 -24.95
C GLU A 160 24.09 -25.38 -25.88
N LEU A 161 22.96 -24.85 -25.40
CA LEU A 161 22.17 -23.84 -26.10
C LEU A 161 22.16 -22.55 -25.30
N TRP A 162 22.57 -21.45 -25.90
CA TRP A 162 22.36 -20.15 -25.29
C TRP A 162 20.90 -19.74 -25.49
N ILE A 163 20.24 -19.40 -24.38
CA ILE A 163 18.85 -18.96 -24.35
C ILE A 163 18.85 -17.42 -24.29
N PRO A 164 18.55 -16.73 -25.40
CA PRO A 164 18.68 -15.28 -25.49
C PRO A 164 17.45 -14.58 -24.91
N LEU A 165 17.35 -14.45 -23.58
CA LEU A 165 16.19 -13.80 -22.95
C LEU A 165 16.06 -12.34 -23.42
N PRO A 166 14.84 -11.88 -23.74
CA PRO A 166 14.63 -10.56 -24.32
C PRO A 166 14.82 -9.47 -23.27
N CYS A 167 15.49 -8.38 -23.66
CA CYS A 167 15.72 -7.24 -22.77
C CYS A 167 16.02 -5.96 -23.56
N SER A 168 15.97 -4.83 -22.85
CA SER A 168 16.36 -3.52 -23.38
C SER A 168 17.12 -2.74 -22.32
N CYS A 169 18.03 -1.88 -22.77
CA CYS A 169 18.72 -0.89 -21.94
C CYS A 169 18.30 0.54 -22.28
N ASP A 170 17.25 0.71 -23.10
CA ASP A 170 16.82 2.01 -23.55
C ASP A 170 16.18 2.81 -22.43
N GLN A 171 16.27 4.12 -22.54
CA GLN A 171 15.54 5.01 -21.65
C GLN A 171 14.10 5.11 -22.12
N VAL A 172 13.16 5.07 -21.19
CA VAL A 172 11.75 5.31 -21.46
C VAL A 172 11.38 6.69 -20.93
N ASP A 173 10.87 7.54 -21.83
CA ASP A 173 10.55 8.95 -21.53
C ASP A 173 11.76 9.74 -20.99
N GLY A 174 12.98 9.42 -21.46
CA GLY A 174 14.23 10.06 -21.02
C GLY A 174 14.69 9.64 -19.63
N HIS A 175 14.24 8.49 -19.14
CA HIS A 175 14.58 7.98 -17.81
C HIS A 175 15.12 6.55 -17.86
N ASN A 176 16.06 6.26 -16.96
CA ASN A 176 16.53 4.90 -16.74
C ASN A 176 15.41 4.07 -16.11
N VAL A 177 15.10 2.94 -16.73
CA VAL A 177 14.12 1.97 -16.26
C VAL A 177 14.75 0.59 -16.27
N THR A 178 14.23 -0.31 -15.44
CA THR A 178 14.50 -1.74 -15.56
C THR A 178 13.42 -2.32 -16.46
N HIS A 179 13.81 -2.74 -17.65
CA HIS A 179 12.92 -3.45 -18.56
C HIS A 179 12.60 -4.83 -18.00
N PHE A 180 11.32 -5.13 -17.88
CA PHE A 180 10.81 -6.37 -17.29
C PHE A 180 9.93 -7.08 -18.29
N ALA A 181 10.32 -8.30 -18.69
CA ALA A 181 9.51 -9.10 -19.59
C ALA A 181 8.35 -9.77 -18.83
N TYR A 182 7.14 -9.37 -19.16
CA TYR A 182 5.91 -9.87 -18.54
C TYR A 182 5.08 -10.69 -19.52
N LYS A 183 4.71 -11.91 -19.13
CA LYS A 183 3.79 -12.74 -19.90
C LYS A 183 2.34 -12.48 -19.49
N VAL A 184 1.53 -12.05 -20.45
CA VAL A 184 0.10 -11.75 -20.25
C VAL A 184 -0.68 -13.01 -19.87
N ARG A 185 -1.50 -12.91 -18.83
CA ARG A 185 -2.44 -13.95 -18.38
C ARG A 185 -3.86 -13.64 -18.86
N ALA A 186 -4.73 -14.66 -18.87
CA ALA A 186 -6.10 -14.53 -19.37
C ALA A 186 -6.95 -13.46 -18.66
N VAL A 187 -6.62 -13.15 -17.39
CA VAL A 187 -7.35 -12.17 -16.56
C VAL A 187 -6.73 -10.77 -16.59
N ASP A 188 -5.61 -10.59 -17.28
CA ASP A 188 -4.89 -9.33 -17.23
C ASP A 188 -5.52 -8.29 -18.17
N THR A 189 -5.52 -7.03 -17.72
CA THR A 189 -5.79 -5.85 -18.55
C THR A 189 -4.54 -4.97 -18.56
N THR A 190 -4.39 -4.11 -19.58
CA THR A 190 -3.30 -3.12 -19.64
C THR A 190 -3.26 -2.24 -18.39
N SER A 191 -4.42 -1.80 -17.90
CA SER A 191 -4.56 -1.01 -16.68
C SER A 191 -4.12 -1.76 -15.42
N ALA A 192 -4.48 -3.04 -15.29
CA ALA A 192 -4.11 -3.86 -14.14
C ALA A 192 -2.59 -4.17 -14.13
N ILE A 193 -2.01 -4.46 -15.31
CA ILE A 193 -0.56 -4.66 -15.46
C ILE A 193 0.18 -3.36 -15.12
N ALA A 194 -0.27 -2.24 -15.67
CA ALA A 194 0.33 -0.94 -15.44
C ALA A 194 0.34 -0.57 -13.95
N ALA A 195 -0.80 -0.72 -13.28
CA ALA A 195 -0.93 -0.50 -11.85
C ALA A 195 -0.05 -1.44 -11.02
N LYS A 196 0.02 -2.73 -11.37
CA LYS A 196 0.83 -3.73 -10.67
C LYS A 196 2.31 -3.36 -10.64
N PHE A 197 2.84 -2.81 -11.73
CA PHE A 197 4.25 -2.45 -11.86
C PHE A 197 4.52 -0.95 -11.65
N GLY A 198 3.50 -0.16 -11.33
CA GLY A 198 3.63 1.27 -11.07
C GLY A 198 4.04 2.07 -12.31
N VAL A 199 3.66 1.62 -13.50
CA VAL A 199 3.93 2.29 -14.78
C VAL A 199 2.66 2.98 -15.30
N LEU A 200 2.79 4.01 -16.13
CA LEU A 200 1.62 4.57 -16.81
C LEU A 200 1.09 3.60 -17.86
N GLU A 201 -0.23 3.40 -17.89
CA GLU A 201 -0.89 2.56 -18.90
C GLU A 201 -0.60 3.06 -20.31
N SER A 202 -0.60 4.38 -20.53
CA SER A 202 -0.25 4.98 -21.84
C SER A 202 1.19 4.70 -22.25
N THR A 203 2.15 4.74 -21.32
CA THR A 203 3.55 4.38 -21.59
C THR A 203 3.67 2.89 -21.89
N LEU A 204 3.03 2.03 -21.09
CA LEU A 204 3.01 0.57 -21.31
C LEU A 204 2.43 0.21 -22.68
N MET A 205 1.33 0.85 -23.07
CA MET A 205 0.72 0.65 -24.38
C MET A 205 1.62 1.14 -25.52
N ARG A 206 2.19 2.34 -25.40
CA ARG A 206 3.02 2.97 -26.44
C ARG A 206 4.26 2.15 -26.78
N ILE A 207 5.02 1.69 -25.78
CA ILE A 207 6.26 0.92 -26.01
C ILE A 207 5.97 -0.48 -26.58
N ASN A 208 4.82 -1.06 -26.23
CA ASN A 208 4.39 -2.36 -26.73
C ASN A 208 3.56 -2.27 -28.02
N GLY A 209 3.40 -1.08 -28.61
CA GLY A 209 2.63 -0.88 -29.84
C GLY A 209 1.13 -1.19 -29.71
N ILE A 210 0.58 -1.15 -28.50
CA ILE A 210 -0.84 -1.44 -28.24
C ILE A 210 -1.66 -0.16 -28.47
N THR A 211 -2.56 -0.19 -29.45
CA THR A 211 -3.44 0.96 -29.76
C THR A 211 -4.80 0.88 -29.09
N ASP A 212 -5.29 -0.33 -28.80
CA ASP A 212 -6.54 -0.59 -28.08
C ASP A 212 -6.25 -1.52 -26.89
N PRO A 213 -6.57 -1.13 -25.64
CA PRO A 213 -6.44 -1.96 -24.44
C PRO A 213 -7.07 -3.35 -24.54
N LYS A 214 -8.11 -3.51 -25.38
CA LYS A 214 -8.82 -4.77 -25.57
C LYS A 214 -8.08 -5.78 -26.44
N ASN A 215 -7.02 -5.36 -27.13
CA ASN A 215 -6.24 -6.21 -28.03
C ASN A 215 -5.14 -7.00 -27.31
N LEU A 216 -5.18 -7.06 -25.98
CA LEU A 216 -4.19 -7.81 -25.20
C LEU A 216 -4.43 -9.33 -25.35
N VAL A 217 -3.40 -10.07 -25.76
CA VAL A 217 -3.51 -11.51 -26.04
C VAL A 217 -2.85 -12.32 -24.93
N GLN A 218 -3.54 -13.34 -24.40
CA GLN A 218 -2.94 -14.27 -23.44
C GLN A 218 -1.66 -14.91 -24.01
N GLY A 219 -0.58 -14.91 -23.23
CA GLY A 219 0.71 -15.43 -23.63
C GLY A 219 1.59 -14.43 -24.40
N GLN A 220 1.08 -13.26 -24.73
CA GLN A 220 1.89 -12.16 -25.28
C GLN A 220 2.95 -11.74 -24.25
N ILE A 221 4.18 -11.49 -24.71
CA ILE A 221 5.25 -10.93 -23.88
C ILE A 221 5.24 -9.41 -24.04
N LEU A 222 5.13 -8.71 -22.92
CA LEU A 222 5.22 -7.26 -22.86
C LEU A 222 6.55 -6.82 -22.27
N ASP A 223 7.08 -5.72 -22.78
CA ASP A 223 8.12 -4.93 -22.13
C ASP A 223 7.46 -3.98 -21.11
N VAL A 224 7.72 -4.21 -19.83
CA VAL A 224 7.24 -3.37 -18.73
C VAL A 224 8.41 -2.54 -18.18
N PRO A 225 8.41 -1.21 -18.34
CA PRO A 225 9.55 -0.36 -17.98
C PRO A 225 9.45 -0.01 -16.52
N ILE A 226 9.92 -0.91 -15.64
CA ILE A 226 9.85 -0.71 -14.21
C ILE A 226 10.76 0.46 -13.84
N PRO A 227 10.22 1.56 -13.28
CA PRO A 227 11.06 2.67 -12.83
C PRO A 227 12.06 2.20 -11.77
N GLY A 228 13.35 2.56 -11.93
CA GLY A 228 14.34 2.39 -10.86
C GLY A 228 13.98 3.20 -9.61
N ASN A 229 14.66 2.99 -8.49
CA ASN A 229 14.36 3.73 -7.24
C ASN A 229 14.39 5.26 -7.42
N ASP A 230 15.29 5.78 -8.24
CA ASP A 230 15.36 7.22 -8.59
C ASP A 230 14.26 7.64 -9.57
N THR A 231 13.79 6.70 -10.39
CA THR A 231 12.73 6.88 -11.38
C THR A 231 11.34 6.70 -10.77
N MET A 232 11.19 6.01 -9.63
CA MET A 232 9.93 5.93 -8.89
C MET A 232 9.60 7.25 -8.19
N ALA A 233 10.62 8.03 -7.84
CA ALA A 233 10.49 9.46 -7.51
C ALA A 233 10.15 10.31 -8.75
N ARG A 234 10.27 9.76 -9.96
CA ARG A 234 9.99 10.38 -11.28
C ARG A 234 8.68 9.92 -11.93
N MET A 235 8.20 8.72 -11.65
CA MET A 235 6.85 8.26 -11.99
C MET A 235 5.82 8.78 -10.98
N ALA A 236 6.24 9.09 -9.75
CA ALA A 236 5.51 10.04 -8.91
C ALA A 236 5.30 11.38 -9.66
N ARG A 237 6.27 11.82 -10.47
CA ARG A 237 6.19 13.00 -11.36
C ARG A 237 5.38 12.81 -12.65
N LYS A 238 4.73 11.67 -12.87
CA LYS A 238 3.92 11.44 -14.10
C LYS A 238 2.49 11.00 -13.82
N HIS A 239 2.13 10.80 -12.55
CA HIS A 239 0.76 10.98 -12.08
C HIS A 239 0.40 12.48 -11.89
N GLU A 240 1.35 13.37 -12.16
CA GLU A 240 1.21 14.81 -12.42
C GLU A 240 0.53 15.11 -13.77
N GLY A 241 -0.66 14.56 -13.96
CA GLY A 241 -1.62 15.19 -14.87
C GLY A 241 -2.38 16.33 -14.21
N LEU A 242 -2.08 16.70 -12.95
CA LEU A 242 -2.93 17.60 -12.16
C LEU A 242 -2.20 18.58 -11.22
N ILE A 243 -0.86 18.69 -11.21
CA ILE A 243 -0.16 19.83 -10.57
C ILE A 243 1.14 20.11 -11.33
N ASN A 244 1.39 21.37 -11.68
CA ASN A 244 2.74 21.84 -12.03
C ASN A 244 3.62 21.75 -10.76
N GLN A 245 4.62 20.87 -10.75
CA GLN A 245 5.55 20.69 -9.62
C GLN A 245 6.30 21.96 -9.19
N GLU A 246 6.38 22.95 -10.08
CA GLU A 246 7.05 24.22 -9.83
C GLU A 246 6.32 25.07 -8.77
N ASP A 247 5.05 24.81 -8.47
CA ASP A 247 4.26 25.65 -7.54
C ASP A 247 4.26 25.18 -6.07
N ILE A 248 4.70 23.94 -5.77
CA ILE A 248 4.68 23.38 -4.40
C ILE A 248 6.05 22.92 -3.88
N ASN A 249 7.09 22.97 -4.69
CA ASN A 249 8.44 22.61 -4.25
C ASN A 249 9.06 23.79 -3.49
N ILE A 250 9.53 23.54 -2.28
CA ILE A 250 10.18 24.56 -1.44
C ILE A 250 11.65 24.17 -1.29
N ASP A 251 12.55 25.09 -1.63
CA ASP A 251 13.99 24.82 -1.58
C ASP A 251 14.44 24.42 -0.17
N LEU A 252 15.38 23.47 -0.09
CA LEU A 252 15.94 23.01 1.19
C LEU A 252 16.59 24.16 1.97
N SER A 253 17.20 25.12 1.28
CA SER A 253 17.81 26.33 1.88
C SER A 253 16.76 27.19 2.60
N THR A 254 15.59 27.36 1.99
CA THR A 254 14.44 28.07 2.56
C THR A 254 13.94 27.35 3.80
N LEU A 255 13.77 26.03 3.75
CA LEU A 255 13.31 25.25 4.91
C LEU A 255 14.33 25.20 6.05
N ARG A 256 15.63 25.15 5.74
CA ARG A 256 16.69 25.28 6.76
C ARG A 256 16.61 26.65 7.42
N THR A 257 16.46 27.73 6.66
CA THR A 257 16.31 29.07 7.24
C THR A 257 15.05 29.16 8.10
N ALA A 258 13.92 28.68 7.59
CA ALA A 258 12.63 28.70 8.26
C ALA A 258 12.61 27.95 9.59
N THR A 259 13.38 26.85 9.70
CA THR A 259 13.42 25.97 10.89
C THR A 259 14.65 26.22 11.77
N ASN A 260 15.45 27.25 11.50
CA ASN A 260 16.75 27.48 12.13
C ASN A 260 17.68 26.24 12.05
N ASN A 261 17.80 25.67 10.86
CA ASN A 261 18.53 24.45 10.55
C ASN A 261 18.03 23.22 11.33
N PHE A 262 16.71 23.05 11.39
CA PHE A 262 16.06 21.95 12.14
C PHE A 262 16.49 21.92 13.61
N ASP A 263 16.54 23.10 14.25
CA ASP A 263 16.90 23.25 15.66
C ASP A 263 15.95 22.44 16.56
N GLU A 264 16.49 21.72 17.54
CA GLU A 264 15.67 20.92 18.47
C GLU A 264 14.65 21.76 19.25
N ARG A 265 14.92 23.07 19.47
CA ARG A 265 13.94 23.99 20.08
C ARG A 265 12.67 24.18 19.24
N ASN A 266 12.76 23.93 17.94
CA ASN A 266 11.64 23.99 17.01
C ASN A 266 10.93 22.65 16.84
N LYS A 267 11.38 21.57 17.50
CA LYS A 267 10.76 20.25 17.41
C LYS A 267 9.35 20.26 17.99
N LEU A 268 8.38 19.88 17.18
CA LEU A 268 6.97 19.74 17.56
C LEU A 268 6.64 18.32 18.03
N GLY A 269 7.30 17.31 17.47
CA GLY A 269 7.12 15.91 17.82
C GLY A 269 7.98 14.98 16.97
N GLU A 270 8.08 13.72 17.38
CA GLU A 270 8.78 12.66 16.67
C GLU A 270 8.00 11.35 16.79
N GLY A 271 7.92 10.59 15.69
CA GLY A 271 7.27 9.28 15.66
C GLY A 271 7.88 8.37 14.60
N GLY A 272 7.26 7.20 14.37
CA GLY A 272 7.75 6.21 13.39
C GLY A 272 7.86 6.73 11.95
N PHE A 273 7.21 7.86 11.66
CA PHE A 273 7.16 8.52 10.36
C PHE A 273 8.14 9.68 10.22
N GLY A 274 8.97 9.96 11.24
CA GLY A 274 9.97 11.01 11.23
C GLY A 274 9.74 12.11 12.28
N VAL A 275 10.49 13.19 12.15
CA VAL A 275 10.50 14.32 13.10
C VAL A 275 9.78 15.52 12.49
N VAL A 276 8.98 16.22 13.28
CA VAL A 276 8.24 17.41 12.84
C VAL A 276 8.83 18.65 13.52
N TYR A 277 9.15 19.67 12.72
CA TYR A 277 9.70 20.94 13.18
C TYR A 277 8.75 22.09 12.86
N LYS A 278 8.67 23.08 13.74
CA LYS A 278 8.04 24.37 13.47
C LYS A 278 8.98 25.23 12.64
N GLY A 279 8.43 25.99 11.70
CA GLY A 279 9.18 27.00 10.98
C GLY A 279 8.32 28.19 10.57
N ALA A 280 8.98 29.21 10.03
CA ALA A 280 8.34 30.37 9.44
C ALA A 280 8.95 30.63 8.05
N LEU A 281 8.11 30.64 7.01
CA LEU A 281 8.54 31.01 5.66
C LEU A 281 8.89 32.51 5.58
N PRO A 282 9.61 32.97 4.55
CA PRO A 282 10.03 34.37 4.41
C PRO A 282 8.88 35.38 4.39
N ASP A 283 7.69 34.96 3.97
CA ASP A 283 6.45 35.74 3.98
C ASP A 283 5.76 35.81 5.36
N GLY A 284 6.34 35.16 6.38
CA GLY A 284 5.82 35.08 7.74
C GLY A 284 4.86 33.91 7.97
N GLN A 285 4.52 33.12 6.95
CA GLN A 285 3.63 31.98 7.09
C GLN A 285 4.24 30.92 8.03
N GLN A 286 3.53 30.59 9.11
CA GLN A 286 3.93 29.53 10.03
C GLN A 286 3.67 28.15 9.38
N ILE A 287 4.67 27.28 9.45
CA ILE A 287 4.64 25.95 8.84
C ILE A 287 5.09 24.86 9.82
N ALA A 288 4.65 23.63 9.53
CA ALA A 288 5.15 22.42 10.17
C ALA A 288 5.89 21.56 9.13
N VAL A 289 7.18 21.31 9.35
CA VAL A 289 8.05 20.56 8.44
C VAL A 289 8.27 19.16 8.99
N LYS A 290 7.62 18.16 8.39
CA LYS A 290 7.81 16.74 8.70
C LYS A 290 8.98 16.20 7.88
N ARG A 291 10.09 15.92 8.55
CA ARG A 291 11.30 15.29 8.01
C ARG A 291 11.17 13.79 8.09
N LEU A 292 10.97 13.13 6.95
CA LEU A 292 10.77 11.69 6.87
C LEU A 292 12.07 10.94 7.17
N SER A 293 11.96 9.78 7.84
CA SER A 293 13.14 8.99 8.22
C SER A 293 13.86 8.40 6.99
N ASN A 294 15.19 8.52 6.97
CA ASN A 294 16.02 8.07 5.83
C ASN A 294 16.14 6.55 5.69
N CYS A 295 15.75 5.78 6.72
CA CYS A 295 16.07 4.35 6.83
C CYS A 295 14.95 3.38 6.40
N SER A 296 13.85 3.84 5.77
CA SER A 296 12.74 2.94 5.44
C SER A 296 12.23 3.08 4.00
N ARG A 297 11.94 1.94 3.35
CA ARG A 297 11.10 1.86 2.13
C ARG A 297 9.70 2.48 2.34
N GLN A 298 9.33 2.66 3.60
CA GLN A 298 8.05 3.19 4.04
C GLN A 298 7.97 4.71 3.87
N GLY A 299 9.01 5.48 4.22
CA GLY A 299 9.03 6.94 4.05
C GLY A 299 8.86 7.40 2.59
N ILE A 300 9.34 6.62 1.60
CA ILE A 300 9.13 6.92 0.17
C ILE A 300 7.68 6.68 -0.24
N ASN A 301 7.05 5.60 0.24
CA ASN A 301 5.64 5.32 -0.06
C ASN A 301 4.71 6.33 0.62
N GLU A 302 5.06 6.79 1.81
CA GLU A 302 4.34 7.84 2.53
C GLU A 302 4.45 9.17 1.80
N LEU A 303 5.65 9.58 1.40
CA LEU A 303 5.86 10.77 0.56
C LEU A 303 4.99 10.73 -0.69
N LYS A 304 4.93 9.58 -1.38
CA LYS A 304 4.09 9.40 -2.57
C LYS A 304 2.60 9.47 -2.25
N ASN A 305 2.16 8.79 -1.20
CA ASN A 305 0.77 8.80 -0.78
C ASN A 305 0.34 10.23 -0.46
N GLU A 306 1.09 10.93 0.39
CA GLU A 306 0.85 12.33 0.77
C GLU A 306 0.84 13.24 -0.48
N LEU A 307 1.88 13.18 -1.33
CA LEU A 307 1.96 14.03 -2.54
C LEU A 307 0.80 13.82 -3.52
N VAL A 308 0.35 12.58 -3.71
CA VAL A 308 -0.80 12.28 -4.59
C VAL A 308 -2.09 12.87 -4.02
N LEU A 309 -2.24 12.91 -2.70
CA LEU A 309 -3.44 13.40 -2.01
C LEU A 309 -3.53 14.92 -2.01
N VAL A 310 -2.39 15.62 -2.03
CA VAL A 310 -2.28 17.09 -2.06
C VAL A 310 -2.94 17.70 -3.30
N SER A 311 -2.90 16.99 -4.43
CA SER A 311 -3.56 17.42 -5.67
C SER A 311 -5.08 17.33 -5.65
N LYS A 312 -5.66 16.64 -4.66
CA LYS A 312 -7.07 16.20 -4.70
C LYS A 312 -7.85 16.54 -3.45
N LEU A 313 -7.17 16.85 -2.35
CA LEU A 313 -7.79 17.09 -1.06
C LEU A 313 -7.73 18.58 -0.73
N GLN A 314 -8.88 19.23 -0.80
CA GLN A 314 -9.09 20.57 -0.27
C GLN A 314 -10.37 20.58 0.53
N HIS A 315 -10.24 20.58 1.85
CA HIS A 315 -11.37 20.59 2.75
C HIS A 315 -10.97 21.22 4.09
N LYS A 316 -11.88 21.98 4.71
CA LYS A 316 -11.61 22.71 5.97
C LYS A 316 -11.20 21.80 7.14
N ASN A 317 -11.60 20.52 7.10
CA ASN A 317 -11.32 19.52 8.13
C ASN A 317 -10.18 18.56 7.76
N LEU A 318 -9.35 18.89 6.77
CA LEU A 318 -8.12 18.15 6.44
C LEU A 318 -6.93 19.10 6.55
N VAL A 319 -5.80 18.62 7.07
CA VAL A 319 -4.58 19.44 7.16
C VAL A 319 -4.04 19.68 5.75
N ARG A 320 -3.84 20.96 5.44
CA ARG A 320 -3.32 21.38 4.13
C ARG A 320 -1.81 21.20 4.07
N LEU A 321 -1.35 20.44 3.08
CA LEU A 321 0.05 20.50 2.68
C LEU A 321 0.29 21.82 1.93
N VAL A 322 1.32 22.54 2.37
CA VAL A 322 1.82 23.77 1.78
C VAL A 322 2.82 23.46 0.68
N GLY A 323 3.68 22.46 0.88
CA GLY A 323 4.69 22.10 -0.10
C GLY A 323 5.50 20.86 0.27
N VAL A 324 6.48 20.55 -0.58
CA VAL A 324 7.41 19.43 -0.40
C VAL A 324 8.83 19.87 -0.69
N CYS A 325 9.80 19.14 -0.15
CA CYS A 325 11.21 19.28 -0.52
C CYS A 325 11.83 17.90 -0.68
N VAL A 326 12.41 17.63 -1.85
CA VAL A 326 13.14 16.39 -2.14
C VAL A 326 14.50 16.75 -2.72
N GLU A 327 15.47 17.03 -1.85
CA GLU A 327 16.81 17.47 -2.22
C GLU A 327 17.86 16.78 -1.34
N ASN A 328 19.03 16.45 -1.91
CA ASN A 328 20.18 15.96 -1.15
C ASN A 328 19.85 14.80 -0.17
N GLN A 329 18.99 13.87 -0.61
CA GLN A 329 18.43 12.73 0.16
C GLN A 329 17.39 13.09 1.23
N GLU A 330 17.19 14.38 1.53
CA GLU A 330 16.10 14.87 2.39
C GLU A 330 14.75 14.67 1.72
N LYS A 331 13.76 14.29 2.52
CA LYS A 331 12.36 14.15 2.10
C LYS A 331 11.52 14.86 3.16
N LEU A 332 11.09 16.07 2.83
CA LEU A 332 10.36 16.93 3.74
C LEU A 332 8.95 17.18 3.20
N LEU A 333 7.97 17.08 4.08
CA LEU A 333 6.59 17.48 3.85
C LEU A 333 6.32 18.74 4.67
N VAL A 334 5.77 19.78 4.04
CA VAL A 334 5.53 21.07 4.67
C VAL A 334 4.03 21.29 4.77
N TYR A 335 3.51 21.35 5.98
CA TYR A 335 2.09 21.55 6.27
C TYR A 335 1.83 22.94 6.87
N GLU A 336 0.57 23.35 6.86
CA GLU A 336 0.12 24.46 7.70
C GLU A 336 0.41 24.17 9.17
N TYR A 337 0.86 25.17 9.92
CA TYR A 337 1.10 25.00 11.35
C TYR A 337 -0.20 25.00 12.14
N MET A 338 -0.38 23.97 12.98
CA MET A 338 -1.56 23.78 13.82
C MET A 338 -1.22 24.16 15.28
N PRO A 339 -1.62 25.36 15.76
CA PRO A 339 -1.14 25.91 17.03
C PRO A 339 -1.61 25.16 18.27
N LYS A 340 -2.79 24.49 18.22
CA LYS A 340 -3.34 23.71 19.33
C LYS A 340 -2.89 22.24 19.31
N ARG A 341 -1.97 21.87 18.41
CA ARG A 341 -1.39 20.52 18.26
C ARG A 341 -2.48 19.45 18.05
N SER A 342 -2.20 18.20 18.42
CA SER A 342 -3.10 17.07 18.25
C SER A 342 -4.12 16.96 19.40
N LEU A 343 -5.31 16.43 19.09
CA LEU A 343 -6.43 16.29 20.02
C LEU A 343 -6.04 15.50 21.27
N ASP A 344 -5.20 14.46 21.14
CA ASP A 344 -4.73 13.65 22.26
C ASP A 344 -3.96 14.45 23.32
N THR A 345 -3.27 15.54 22.92
CA THR A 345 -2.52 16.40 23.85
C THR A 345 -3.40 17.28 24.73
N ILE A 346 -4.68 17.42 24.37
CA ILE A 346 -5.68 18.19 25.12
C ILE A 346 -6.66 17.24 25.81
N LEU A 347 -7.18 16.25 25.08
CA LEU A 347 -8.24 15.35 25.54
C LEU A 347 -7.81 14.50 26.74
N PHE A 348 -6.57 13.99 26.73
CA PHE A 348 -6.07 13.08 27.77
C PHE A 348 -5.19 13.77 28.81
N ASP A 349 -5.01 15.09 28.71
CA ASP A 349 -4.31 15.89 29.69
C ASP A 349 -5.31 16.37 30.74
N PRO A 350 -5.19 15.99 32.03
CA PRO A 350 -6.17 16.31 33.06
C PRO A 350 -6.42 17.81 33.28
N ASP A 351 -5.45 18.64 32.93
CA ASP A 351 -5.56 20.09 33.10
C ASP A 351 -6.12 20.77 31.85
N LYS A 352 -5.70 20.33 30.66
CA LYS A 352 -6.17 20.88 29.39
C LYS A 352 -7.50 20.33 28.92
N SER A 353 -7.92 19.15 29.37
CA SER A 353 -9.20 18.54 28.95
C SER A 353 -10.42 19.42 29.28
N ARG A 354 -10.27 20.26 30.32
CA ARG A 354 -11.24 21.29 30.74
C ARG A 354 -11.44 22.40 29.71
N GLU A 355 -10.49 22.59 28.78
CA GLU A 355 -10.65 23.54 27.67
C GLU A 355 -11.69 23.05 26.64
N LEU A 356 -11.95 21.74 26.60
CA LEU A 356 -12.89 21.07 25.70
C LEU A 356 -14.23 20.84 26.41
N SER A 357 -15.06 21.88 26.46
CA SER A 357 -16.47 21.74 26.84
C SER A 357 -17.17 20.72 25.93
N TRP A 358 -18.31 20.18 26.39
CA TRP A 358 -19.09 19.23 25.60
C TRP A 358 -19.42 19.76 24.20
N GLU A 359 -19.83 21.03 24.08
CA GLU A 359 -20.18 21.64 22.79
C GLU A 359 -19.01 21.63 21.83
N LYS A 360 -17.79 21.88 22.34
CA LYS A 360 -16.56 21.80 21.55
C LYS A 360 -16.25 20.36 21.14
N ARG A 361 -16.41 19.39 22.05
CA ARG A 361 -16.20 17.97 21.75
C ARG A 361 -17.19 17.46 20.70
N LEU A 362 -18.46 17.82 20.82
CA LEU A 362 -19.49 17.49 19.84
C LEU A 362 -19.18 18.14 18.47
N LYS A 363 -18.78 19.42 18.46
CA LYS A 363 -18.33 20.09 17.23
C LYS A 363 -17.14 19.35 16.61
N ILE A 364 -16.16 18.94 17.42
CA ILE A 364 -14.99 18.18 16.96
C ILE A 364 -15.43 16.86 16.31
N ILE A 365 -16.30 16.08 16.96
CA ILE A 365 -16.83 14.83 16.42
C ILE A 365 -17.50 15.05 15.05
N ILE A 366 -18.40 16.04 14.95
CA ILE A 366 -19.13 16.34 13.72
C ILE A 366 -18.18 16.77 12.59
N GLU A 367 -17.20 17.60 12.90
CA GLU A 367 -16.25 18.12 11.92
C GLU A 367 -15.25 17.05 11.46
N ILE A 368 -14.87 16.09 12.32
CA ILE A 368 -14.11 14.90 11.90
C ILE A 368 -14.96 14.02 10.98
N ALA A 369 -16.24 13.79 11.31
CA ALA A 369 -17.15 13.01 10.47
C ALA A 369 -17.26 13.62 9.08
N ARG A 370 -17.42 14.95 8.96
CA ARG A 370 -17.43 15.68 7.70
C ARG A 370 -16.13 15.52 6.90
N GLY A 371 -14.98 15.63 7.57
CA GLY A 371 -13.69 15.41 6.92
C GLY A 371 -13.55 14.00 6.34
N LEU A 372 -14.02 12.99 7.08
CA LEU A 372 -13.95 11.59 6.68
C LEU A 372 -14.99 11.25 5.59
N GLU A 373 -16.19 11.82 5.67
CA GLU A 373 -17.23 11.75 4.64
C GLU A 373 -16.72 12.31 3.30
N TYR A 374 -16.04 13.46 3.34
CA TYR A 374 -15.39 14.01 2.16
C TYR A 374 -14.38 13.03 1.53
N LEU A 375 -13.55 12.38 2.34
CA LEU A 375 -12.57 11.38 1.85
C LEU A 375 -13.26 10.16 1.21
N HIS A 376 -14.41 9.74 1.72
CA HIS A 376 -15.06 8.50 1.31
C HIS A 376 -16.09 8.66 0.19
N GLU A 377 -16.83 9.77 0.21
CA GLU A 377 -18.07 9.96 -0.56
C GLU A 377 -18.01 11.16 -1.52
N GLU A 378 -17.39 12.28 -1.14
CA GLU A 378 -17.45 13.54 -1.92
C GLU A 378 -16.21 13.82 -2.78
N SER A 379 -15.06 13.28 -2.39
CA SER A 379 -13.82 13.49 -3.14
C SER A 379 -13.85 12.74 -4.48
N ARG A 380 -13.12 13.29 -5.47
CA ARG A 380 -13.06 12.71 -6.83
C ARG A 380 -12.59 11.25 -6.84
N LEU A 381 -11.77 10.86 -5.87
CA LEU A 381 -11.31 9.50 -5.67
C LEU A 381 -11.57 9.12 -4.23
N LYS A 382 -12.21 7.99 -4.01
CA LYS A 382 -12.44 7.45 -2.67
C LYS A 382 -11.10 7.15 -2.00
N ILE A 383 -10.88 7.71 -0.83
CA ILE A 383 -9.62 7.61 -0.06
C ILE A 383 -9.91 6.96 1.28
N ILE A 384 -9.14 5.93 1.62
CA ILE A 384 -9.21 5.26 2.93
C ILE A 384 -7.95 5.63 3.70
N HIS A 385 -8.11 6.21 4.90
CA HIS A 385 -7.03 6.75 5.71
C HIS A 385 -6.19 5.68 6.40
N ARG A 386 -6.82 4.65 6.98
CA ARG A 386 -6.19 3.49 7.67
C ARG A 386 -5.42 3.75 8.97
N ASP A 387 -5.31 4.99 9.44
CA ASP A 387 -4.66 5.33 10.71
C ASP A 387 -5.36 6.50 11.41
N LEU A 388 -6.69 6.51 11.40
CA LEU A 388 -7.46 7.53 12.09
C LEU A 388 -7.39 7.29 13.61
N LYS A 389 -6.92 8.28 14.36
CA LYS A 389 -6.76 8.26 15.83
C LYS A 389 -6.67 9.69 16.38
N ALA A 390 -6.81 9.86 17.69
CA ALA A 390 -6.77 11.18 18.33
C ALA A 390 -5.46 11.95 18.06
N ASN A 391 -4.31 11.25 17.95
CA ASN A 391 -3.02 11.86 17.62
C ASN A 391 -2.97 12.46 16.20
N ASN A 392 -3.75 11.89 15.27
CA ASN A 392 -3.79 12.33 13.87
C ASN A 392 -4.89 13.39 13.62
N ILE A 393 -5.58 13.86 14.65
CA ILE A 393 -6.50 14.99 14.58
C ILE A 393 -5.80 16.23 15.13
N LEU A 394 -5.44 17.18 14.26
CA LEU A 394 -4.84 18.45 14.66
C LEU A 394 -5.90 19.54 14.85
N LEU A 395 -5.62 20.49 15.74
CA LEU A 395 -6.54 21.57 16.09
C LEU A 395 -5.94 22.93 15.71
N ASP A 396 -6.72 23.74 15.01
CA ASP A 396 -6.35 25.12 14.71
C ASP A 396 -6.57 26.06 15.90
N SER A 397 -6.40 27.37 15.71
CA SER A 397 -6.62 28.37 16.76
C SER A 397 -8.05 28.37 17.31
N ASP A 398 -9.03 27.97 16.49
CA ASP A 398 -10.46 27.99 16.81
C ASP A 398 -10.97 26.62 17.29
N LEU A 399 -10.05 25.67 17.56
CA LEU A 399 -10.33 24.28 17.90
C LEU A 399 -11.12 23.55 16.80
N THR A 400 -10.97 23.96 15.54
CA THR A 400 -11.52 23.20 14.41
C THR A 400 -10.60 22.01 14.13
N PRO A 401 -11.13 20.77 14.09
CA PRO A 401 -10.32 19.59 13.85
C PRO A 401 -9.97 19.47 12.37
N LYS A 402 -8.73 19.04 12.13
CA LYS A 402 -8.21 18.69 10.82
C LYS A 402 -7.54 17.32 10.87
N ILE A 403 -7.97 16.42 9.99
CA ILE A 403 -7.38 15.09 9.82
C ILE A 403 -6.01 15.22 9.16
N SER A 404 -5.03 14.51 9.69
CA SER A 404 -3.62 14.55 9.27
C SER A 404 -3.02 13.15 9.16
N ASP A 405 -1.82 13.06 8.60
CA ASP A 405 -1.02 11.83 8.44
C ASP A 405 -1.68 10.78 7.52
N PHE A 406 -1.71 11.12 6.24
CA PHE A 406 -2.16 10.25 5.16
C PHE A 406 -1.07 9.30 4.65
N GLY A 407 0.03 9.13 5.37
CA GLY A 407 1.14 8.26 4.97
C GLY A 407 0.70 6.81 4.64
N LEU A 408 -0.31 6.29 5.34
CA LEU A 408 -0.89 4.97 5.09
C LEU A 408 -2.11 4.97 4.17
N ALA A 409 -2.58 6.14 3.74
CA ALA A 409 -3.82 6.25 2.98
C ALA A 409 -3.71 5.57 1.61
N LYS A 410 -4.86 5.12 1.09
CA LYS A 410 -4.97 4.42 -0.19
C LYS A 410 -6.13 4.94 -1.02
N LEU A 411 -5.87 5.09 -2.31
CA LEU A 411 -6.87 5.39 -3.33
C LEU A 411 -7.67 4.13 -3.66
N PHE A 412 -8.97 4.29 -3.77
CA PHE A 412 -9.91 3.23 -4.14
C PHE A 412 -10.51 3.53 -5.51
N GLY A 413 -10.59 2.51 -6.37
CA GLY A 413 -11.37 2.59 -7.61
C GLY A 413 -12.88 2.64 -7.29
N ALA A 414 -13.67 3.26 -8.17
CA ALA A 414 -15.11 3.45 -7.97
C ALA A 414 -15.87 2.12 -7.74
N ASP A 415 -15.38 1.02 -8.34
CA ASP A 415 -16.08 -0.28 -8.39
C ASP A 415 -15.61 -1.32 -7.34
N GLN A 416 -14.65 -0.97 -6.48
CA GLN A 416 -14.17 -1.88 -5.43
C GLN A 416 -14.95 -1.68 -4.13
N SER A 417 -15.21 -2.75 -3.38
CA SER A 417 -15.89 -2.71 -2.06
C SER A 417 -14.94 -2.89 -0.87
N HIS A 418 -13.86 -3.66 -1.06
CA HIS A 418 -12.79 -3.91 -0.08
C HIS A 418 -11.50 -4.31 -0.83
N VAL A 419 -10.32 -4.11 -0.23
CA VAL A 419 -9.02 -4.51 -0.79
C VAL A 419 -8.24 -5.32 0.25
N ILE A 420 -7.53 -6.36 -0.21
CA ILE A 420 -6.66 -7.19 0.61
C ILE A 420 -5.21 -6.70 0.47
N THR A 421 -4.51 -6.51 1.59
CA THR A 421 -3.08 -6.21 1.62
C THR A 421 -2.31 -7.24 2.46
N ASN A 422 -1.15 -7.66 1.96
CA ASN A 422 -0.22 -8.51 2.72
C ASN A 422 0.57 -7.71 3.78
N ARG A 423 0.45 -6.39 3.77
CA ARG A 423 1.08 -5.48 4.73
C ARG A 423 0.02 -4.74 5.54
N VAL A 424 -0.26 -5.25 6.73
CA VAL A 424 -1.07 -4.59 7.76
C VAL A 424 -0.21 -3.52 8.43
N ALA A 425 -0.75 -2.31 8.54
CA ALA A 425 -0.11 -1.16 9.17
C ALA A 425 -1.17 -0.20 9.72
N GLY A 426 -0.95 0.35 10.90
CA GLY A 426 -1.91 1.21 11.60
C GLY A 426 -1.71 1.09 13.10
N THR A 427 -2.53 1.80 13.87
CA THR A 427 -2.41 1.84 15.32
C THR A 427 -3.32 0.80 15.98
N TYR A 428 -2.74 -0.10 16.78
CA TYR A 428 -3.52 -1.05 17.59
C TYR A 428 -4.54 -0.31 18.47
N GLY A 429 -5.70 -0.92 18.70
CA GLY A 429 -6.84 -0.28 19.38
C GLY A 429 -7.77 0.51 18.44
N TYR A 430 -7.27 1.00 17.31
CA TYR A 430 -8.09 1.68 16.28
C TYR A 430 -8.33 0.84 15.02
N MET A 431 -7.53 -0.21 14.81
CA MET A 431 -7.68 -1.07 13.63
C MET A 431 -8.93 -1.93 13.70
N ALA A 432 -9.70 -1.92 12.61
CA ALA A 432 -10.82 -2.83 12.44
C ALA A 432 -10.36 -4.30 12.43
N PRO A 433 -11.14 -5.24 12.99
CA PRO A 433 -10.73 -6.64 13.14
C PRO A 433 -10.42 -7.32 11.80
N GLU A 434 -11.24 -7.07 10.77
CA GLU A 434 -11.03 -7.65 9.44
C GLU A 434 -9.74 -7.17 8.77
N TYR A 435 -9.34 -5.93 9.09
CA TYR A 435 -8.11 -5.36 8.59
C TYR A 435 -6.90 -5.90 9.32
N ALA A 436 -6.98 -5.99 10.64
CA ALA A 436 -5.91 -6.50 11.47
C ALA A 436 -5.65 -8.00 11.27
N MET A 437 -6.72 -8.80 11.09
CA MET A 437 -6.62 -10.26 10.95
C MET A 437 -6.34 -10.71 9.51
N PHE A 438 -6.97 -10.08 8.52
CA PHE A 438 -6.95 -10.55 7.13
C PHE A 438 -6.37 -9.53 6.15
N GLY A 439 -5.91 -8.37 6.62
CA GLY A 439 -5.43 -7.30 5.75
C GLY A 439 -6.53 -6.70 4.87
N GLN A 440 -7.80 -6.91 5.20
CA GLN A 440 -8.93 -6.38 4.45
C GLN A 440 -9.26 -4.97 4.91
N TYR A 441 -9.06 -3.97 4.05
CA TYR A 441 -9.45 -2.58 4.37
C TYR A 441 -10.50 -2.06 3.40
N SER A 442 -11.37 -1.20 3.93
CA SER A 442 -12.43 -0.50 3.20
C SER A 442 -12.75 0.82 3.91
N VAL A 443 -13.69 1.59 3.37
CA VAL A 443 -14.28 2.75 4.07
C VAL A 443 -14.83 2.36 5.45
N LYS A 444 -15.31 1.13 5.62
CA LYS A 444 -15.83 0.62 6.90
C LYS A 444 -14.73 0.41 7.94
N SER A 445 -13.48 0.25 7.52
CA SER A 445 -12.35 0.15 8.43
C SER A 445 -12.03 1.50 9.08
N ASP A 446 -12.12 2.60 8.31
CA ASP A 446 -12.03 3.95 8.85
C ASP A 446 -13.24 4.31 9.75
N VAL A 447 -14.45 3.84 9.41
CA VAL A 447 -15.65 3.99 10.27
C VAL A 447 -15.41 3.34 11.64
N PHE A 448 -14.79 2.16 11.68
CA PHE A 448 -14.44 1.52 12.96
C PHE A 448 -13.48 2.40 13.78
N SER A 449 -12.40 2.88 13.16
CA SER A 449 -11.44 3.77 13.83
C SER A 449 -12.11 5.07 14.32
N PHE A 450 -13.05 5.61 13.54
CA PHE A 450 -13.83 6.78 13.95
C PHE A 450 -14.76 6.48 15.13
N GLY A 451 -15.36 5.29 15.17
CA GLY A 451 -16.15 4.83 16.31
C GLY A 451 -15.35 4.81 17.60
N VAL A 452 -14.13 4.26 17.57
CA VAL A 452 -13.20 4.31 18.72
C VAL A 452 -12.92 5.75 19.13
N LEU A 453 -12.64 6.63 18.16
CA LEU A 453 -12.34 8.04 18.41
C LEU A 453 -13.52 8.80 19.05
N ILE A 454 -14.77 8.54 18.63
CA ILE A 454 -15.97 9.11 19.27
C ILE A 454 -15.98 8.72 20.75
N LEU A 455 -15.77 7.43 21.05
CA LEU A 455 -15.81 6.92 22.43
C LEU A 455 -14.69 7.52 23.29
N GLU A 456 -13.49 7.72 22.74
CA GLU A 456 -12.41 8.44 23.43
C GLU A 456 -12.79 9.90 23.72
N ILE A 457 -13.38 10.60 22.75
CA ILE A 457 -13.75 12.01 22.91
C ILE A 457 -14.81 12.18 24.00
N VAL A 458 -15.83 11.32 24.02
CA VAL A 458 -16.91 11.40 25.03
C VAL A 458 -16.42 11.03 26.43
N THR A 459 -15.59 10.00 26.54
CA THR A 459 -15.14 9.49 27.86
C THR A 459 -13.90 10.20 28.40
N GLY A 460 -13.12 10.87 27.55
CA GLY A 460 -11.80 11.40 27.91
C GLY A 460 -10.79 10.30 28.26
N ARG A 461 -11.08 9.04 27.95
CA ARG A 461 -10.22 7.88 28.21
C ARG A 461 -9.58 7.41 26.91
N ARG A 462 -8.33 6.97 26.97
CA ARG A 462 -7.64 6.36 25.81
C ARG A 462 -8.34 5.05 25.42
N SER A 463 -8.06 4.53 24.24
CA SER A 463 -8.55 3.22 23.79
C SER A 463 -7.80 2.07 24.47
N MET A 464 -6.46 2.21 24.58
CA MET A 464 -5.57 1.25 25.24
C MET A 464 -4.89 1.91 26.45
N GLY A 465 -5.00 1.30 27.62
CA GLY A 465 -4.48 1.82 28.89
C GLY A 465 -5.00 1.04 30.10
N SER A 466 -4.33 1.18 31.25
CA SER A 466 -4.82 0.67 32.53
C SER A 466 -5.77 1.70 33.15
N TYR A 467 -7.05 1.36 33.28
CA TYR A 467 -8.06 2.25 33.86
C TYR A 467 -8.25 1.91 35.33
N SER A 468 -7.34 2.38 36.19
CA SER A 468 -7.38 2.21 37.66
C SER A 468 -7.22 0.78 38.21
N ASP A 469 -6.83 0.66 39.48
CA ASP A 469 -6.66 -0.61 40.20
C ASP A 469 -7.99 -1.38 40.41
N HIS A 470 -9.15 -0.78 40.10
CA HIS A 470 -10.48 -1.36 40.31
C HIS A 470 -11.20 -1.79 39.03
N GLU A 471 -10.75 -1.39 37.83
CA GLU A 471 -11.36 -1.83 36.56
C GLU A 471 -10.46 -2.87 35.87
N GLN A 472 -10.87 -4.13 35.87
CA GLN A 472 -10.12 -5.26 35.27
C GLN A 472 -10.11 -5.27 33.72
N SER A 473 -10.56 -4.19 33.08
CA SER A 473 -10.66 -4.10 31.62
C SER A 473 -9.47 -3.35 31.01
N PHE A 474 -8.66 -4.04 30.21
CA PHE A 474 -7.51 -3.47 29.49
C PHE A 474 -7.87 -2.74 28.19
N ASN A 475 -9.17 -2.63 27.87
CA ASN A 475 -9.69 -2.11 26.60
C ASN A 475 -10.95 -1.25 26.82
N LEU A 476 -10.95 -0.02 26.30
CA LEU A 476 -12.08 0.91 26.42
C LEU A 476 -13.40 0.35 25.85
N LEU A 477 -13.33 -0.41 24.75
CA LEU A 477 -14.53 -0.99 24.14
C LEU A 477 -15.21 -2.01 25.05
N ASP A 478 -14.42 -2.81 25.78
CA ASP A 478 -14.94 -3.79 26.74
C ASP A 478 -15.64 -3.07 27.91
N LEU A 479 -15.01 -2.02 28.44
CA LEU A 479 -15.57 -1.22 29.53
C LEU A 479 -16.91 -0.59 29.13
N ILE A 480 -16.95 0.06 27.97
CA ILE A 480 -18.17 0.70 27.47
C ILE A 480 -19.27 -0.33 27.24
N TRP A 481 -18.94 -1.50 26.69
CA TRP A 481 -19.91 -2.57 26.49
C TRP A 481 -20.48 -3.10 27.82
N GLN A 482 -19.67 -3.19 28.88
CA GLN A 482 -20.16 -3.57 30.21
C GLN A 482 -21.15 -2.55 30.77
N HIS A 483 -20.84 -1.25 30.67
CA HIS A 483 -21.74 -0.18 31.11
C HIS A 483 -23.00 -0.08 30.23
N TRP A 484 -22.90 -0.38 28.93
CA TRP A 484 -24.05 -0.47 28.02
C TRP A 484 -25.05 -1.52 28.52
N ASN A 485 -24.58 -2.73 28.85
CA ASN A 485 -25.45 -3.81 29.33
C ASN A 485 -26.03 -3.54 30.73
N ARG A 486 -25.35 -2.74 31.55
CA ARG A 486 -25.80 -2.36 32.90
C ARG A 486 -26.71 -1.11 32.90
N GLY A 487 -26.77 -0.37 31.79
CA GLY A 487 -27.49 0.90 31.72
C GLY A 487 -26.78 2.06 32.43
N THR A 488 -25.46 1.97 32.65
CA THR A 488 -24.67 2.92 33.46
C THR A 488 -23.67 3.73 32.64
N LEU A 489 -23.98 4.01 31.36
CA LEU A 489 -23.07 4.72 30.43
C LEU A 489 -22.70 6.14 30.86
N LEU A 490 -23.59 6.83 31.57
CA LEU A 490 -23.32 8.19 32.08
C LEU A 490 -22.15 8.23 33.07
N GLU A 491 -21.82 7.10 33.73
CA GLU A 491 -20.67 7.01 34.63
C GLU A 491 -19.33 7.07 33.89
N LEU A 492 -19.32 6.79 32.59
CA LEU A 492 -18.11 6.81 31.75
C LEU A 492 -17.84 8.16 31.10
N VAL A 493 -18.83 9.06 31.09
CA VAL A 493 -18.69 10.40 30.52
C VAL A 493 -17.63 11.17 31.30
N ASP A 494 -16.79 11.91 30.58
CA ASP A 494 -15.74 12.72 31.19
C ASP A 494 -16.35 13.77 32.15
N PRO A 495 -16.05 13.71 33.46
CA PRO A 495 -16.60 14.65 34.44
C PRO A 495 -16.27 16.11 34.14
N SER A 496 -15.18 16.39 33.41
CA SER A 496 -14.79 17.74 33.01
C SER A 496 -15.75 18.38 31.99
N THR A 497 -16.60 17.59 31.34
CA THR A 497 -17.56 18.05 30.33
C THR A 497 -18.92 18.42 30.90
N LEU A 498 -19.23 17.97 32.12
CA LEU A 498 -20.47 18.29 32.79
C LEU A 498 -20.41 19.73 33.30
N THR A 499 -21.26 20.61 32.78
CA THR A 499 -21.40 21.98 33.29
C THR A 499 -21.65 21.94 34.80
N ARG A 500 -20.80 22.60 35.60
CA ARG A 500 -21.05 22.78 37.04
C ARG A 500 -22.49 23.29 37.21
N ALA A 501 -23.23 22.63 38.11
CA ALA A 501 -24.65 22.85 38.40
C ALA A 501 -25.06 24.27 38.89
N GLY A 502 -24.22 25.29 38.66
CA GLY A 502 -24.48 26.69 39.01
C GLY A 502 -24.79 27.63 37.84
N HIS A 503 -24.69 27.19 36.57
CA HIS A 503 -24.85 28.10 35.41
C HIS A 503 -25.80 27.62 34.29
N GLY A 504 -26.40 26.44 34.39
CA GLY A 504 -27.36 25.91 33.42
C GLY A 504 -28.72 25.59 34.04
N THR A 505 -29.80 25.74 33.27
CA THR A 505 -31.13 25.24 33.67
C THR A 505 -31.13 23.70 33.69
N THR A 506 -31.93 23.06 34.54
CA THR A 506 -32.05 21.59 34.65
C THR A 506 -32.26 20.89 33.30
N ASN A 507 -33.00 21.52 32.39
CA ASN A 507 -33.27 21.00 31.04
C ASN A 507 -32.03 20.97 30.12
N GLN A 508 -31.01 21.79 30.38
CA GLN A 508 -29.81 21.86 29.54
C GLN A 508 -28.83 20.72 29.86
N CYS A 509 -28.71 20.36 31.15
CA CYS A 509 -27.91 19.20 31.57
C CYS A 509 -28.50 17.87 31.07
N SER A 510 -29.82 17.72 31.04
CA SER A 510 -30.45 16.51 30.50
C SER A 510 -30.24 16.37 28.99
N LEU A 511 -30.40 17.45 28.23
CA LEU A 511 -30.14 17.45 26.79
C LEU A 511 -28.68 17.13 26.45
N GLN A 512 -27.73 17.65 27.24
CA GLN A 512 -26.31 17.35 27.10
C GLN A 512 -26.01 15.86 27.37
N ALA A 513 -26.60 15.30 28.43
CA ALA A 513 -26.48 13.87 28.73
C ALA A 513 -27.06 13.00 27.61
N ASP A 514 -28.23 13.35 27.06
CA ASP A 514 -28.84 12.63 25.94
C ASP A 514 -27.97 12.67 24.68
N GLN A 515 -27.35 13.82 24.38
CA GLN A 515 -26.39 13.96 23.28
C GLN A 515 -25.14 13.09 23.49
N MET A 516 -24.61 13.04 24.71
CA MET A 516 -23.45 12.21 25.07
C MET A 516 -23.78 10.72 24.91
N LEU A 517 -24.93 10.29 25.42
CA LEU A 517 -25.43 8.92 25.26
C LEU A 517 -25.65 8.57 23.78
N GLY A 518 -26.22 9.50 23.01
CA GLY A 518 -26.37 9.36 21.56
C GLY A 518 -25.03 9.18 20.85
N CYS A 519 -24.00 9.95 21.23
CA CYS A 519 -22.65 9.78 20.69
C CYS A 519 -22.04 8.42 21.05
N ILE A 520 -22.22 7.94 22.28
CA ILE A 520 -21.76 6.60 22.70
C ILE A 520 -22.47 5.52 21.88
N HIS A 521 -23.79 5.63 21.70
CA HIS A 521 -24.58 4.71 20.89
C HIS A 521 -24.04 4.66 19.45
N VAL A 522 -23.85 5.82 18.82
CA VAL A 522 -23.30 5.90 17.46
C VAL A 522 -21.87 5.33 17.40
N GLY A 523 -21.03 5.62 18.41
CA GLY A 523 -19.70 5.03 18.53
C GLY A 523 -19.74 3.51 18.56
N LEU A 524 -20.65 2.93 19.34
CA LEU A 524 -20.88 1.48 19.40
C LEU A 524 -21.34 0.91 18.06
N LEU A 525 -22.23 1.58 17.34
CA LEU A 525 -22.64 1.16 15.98
C LEU A 525 -21.48 1.20 14.98
N CYS A 526 -20.51 2.09 15.16
CA CYS A 526 -19.33 2.18 14.30
C CYS A 526 -18.31 1.06 14.55
N VAL A 527 -18.21 0.53 15.77
CA VAL A 527 -17.22 -0.51 16.16
C VAL A 527 -17.73 -1.96 16.06
N GLN A 528 -18.76 -2.20 15.25
CA GLN A 528 -19.31 -3.54 15.05
C GLN A 528 -18.31 -4.48 14.37
N ALA A 529 -18.31 -5.76 14.77
CA ALA A 529 -17.36 -6.75 14.26
C ALA A 529 -17.48 -6.95 12.75
N ASN A 530 -18.71 -7.09 12.24
CA ASN A 530 -19.00 -7.21 10.83
C ASN A 530 -19.03 -5.82 10.17
N PRO A 531 -18.20 -5.56 9.13
CA PRO A 531 -18.19 -4.28 8.43
C PRO A 531 -19.54 -3.88 7.83
N ALA A 532 -20.42 -4.84 7.50
CA ALA A 532 -21.74 -4.57 6.93
C ALA A 532 -22.66 -3.85 7.92
N ASP A 533 -22.52 -4.14 9.21
CA ASP A 533 -23.38 -3.60 10.28
C ASP A 533 -22.99 -2.18 10.70
N ARG A 534 -21.81 -1.72 10.27
CA ARG A 534 -21.33 -0.35 10.53
C ARG A 534 -22.08 0.65 9.64
N PRO A 535 -22.54 1.80 10.16
CA PRO A 535 -23.22 2.82 9.37
C PRO A 535 -22.28 3.46 8.33
N LYS A 536 -22.86 4.14 7.33
CA LYS A 536 -22.12 5.06 6.44
C LYS A 536 -21.87 6.38 7.17
N LEU A 537 -20.83 7.12 6.78
CA LEU A 537 -20.50 8.39 7.47
C LEU A 537 -21.57 9.46 7.30
N SER A 538 -22.20 9.54 6.12
CA SER A 538 -23.38 10.38 5.89
C SER A 538 -24.52 10.09 6.89
N ALA A 539 -24.74 8.82 7.23
CA ALA A 539 -25.70 8.42 8.26
C ALA A 539 -25.22 8.79 9.67
N VAL A 540 -23.92 8.59 9.97
CA VAL A 540 -23.32 8.94 11.27
C VAL A 540 -23.47 10.43 11.56
N THR A 541 -23.18 11.31 10.60
CA THR A 541 -23.36 12.77 10.73
C THR A 541 -24.81 13.13 11.08
N THR A 542 -25.77 12.44 10.45
CA THR A 542 -27.22 12.64 10.69
C THR A 542 -27.66 12.14 12.07
N MET A 543 -27.14 10.98 12.48
CA MET A 543 -27.42 10.34 13.78
C MET A 543 -26.91 11.18 14.95
N ILE A 544 -25.69 11.70 14.86
CA ILE A 544 -25.09 12.56 15.89
C ILE A 544 -25.84 13.90 16.01
N GLY A 545 -26.46 14.37 14.92
CA GLY A 545 -27.37 15.52 14.93
C GLY A 545 -28.72 15.29 15.62
N GLY A 546 -29.01 14.08 16.12
CA GLY A 546 -30.22 13.77 16.90
C GLY A 546 -31.50 13.58 16.07
N THR A 547 -31.38 13.38 14.75
CA THR A 547 -32.54 13.35 13.83
C THR A 547 -33.00 11.94 13.43
N ALA A 548 -32.29 10.89 13.84
CA ALA A 548 -32.52 9.52 13.39
C ALA A 548 -32.82 8.54 14.53
N SER A 549 -33.72 7.59 14.30
CA SER A 549 -33.94 6.44 15.19
C SER A 549 -32.76 5.47 15.09
N LEU A 550 -32.15 5.13 16.23
CA LEU A 550 -30.96 4.27 16.28
C LEU A 550 -31.35 2.81 16.60
N ASN A 551 -30.83 1.88 15.80
CA ASN A 551 -30.94 0.45 16.11
C ASN A 551 -30.02 0.10 17.30
N PRO A 552 -30.38 -0.90 18.14
CA PRO A 552 -29.51 -1.32 19.23
C PRO A 552 -28.18 -1.91 18.67
N PRO A 553 -27.01 -1.52 19.22
CA PRO A 553 -25.74 -2.07 18.80
C PRO A 553 -25.58 -3.52 19.30
N SER A 554 -24.81 -4.33 18.55
CA SER A 554 -24.35 -5.63 19.04
C SER A 554 -22.98 -5.49 19.73
N ARG A 555 -22.51 -6.58 20.35
CA ARG A 555 -21.22 -6.61 21.05
C ARG A 555 -20.08 -6.23 20.09
N PRO A 556 -19.27 -5.20 20.40
CA PRO A 556 -18.11 -4.80 19.59
C PRO A 556 -17.09 -5.92 19.40
N ALA A 557 -16.23 -5.80 18.39
CA ALA A 557 -15.05 -6.65 18.27
C ALA A 557 -13.97 -6.22 19.27
N PHE A 558 -13.42 -7.16 20.05
CA PHE A 558 -12.33 -6.89 20.98
C PHE A 558 -11.00 -7.38 20.43
N TRP A 559 -9.95 -6.64 20.77
CA TRP A 559 -8.58 -7.09 20.61
C TRP A 559 -8.15 -7.75 21.92
N VAL A 560 -7.88 -9.06 21.90
CA VAL A 560 -7.20 -9.75 23.01
C VAL A 560 -5.73 -9.81 22.63
N LEU A 561 -4.87 -9.12 23.37
CA LEU A 561 -3.43 -9.37 23.29
C LEU A 561 -3.17 -10.80 23.81
N PRO A 562 -2.31 -11.61 23.17
CA PRO A 562 -1.91 -12.89 23.76
C PRO A 562 -1.27 -12.63 25.14
N GLU A 563 -1.86 -13.16 26.19
CA GLU A 563 -1.28 -13.14 27.54
C GLU A 563 -0.04 -14.03 27.57
N GLU A 564 1.16 -13.44 27.64
CA GLU A 564 2.27 -14.09 28.31
C GLU A 564 2.30 -13.60 29.77
N ASP A 565 1.96 -14.52 30.69
CA ASP A 565 2.27 -14.51 32.13
C ASP A 565 1.68 -13.41 33.05
N ALA A 566 0.35 -13.25 33.07
CA ALA A 566 -0.34 -12.53 34.16
C ALA A 566 -0.54 -13.33 35.47
N THR A 567 -0.04 -14.57 35.57
CA THR A 567 -0.35 -15.48 36.71
C THR A 567 0.83 -15.83 37.64
N ARG A 568 1.95 -15.09 37.63
CA ARG A 568 3.10 -15.36 38.52
C ARG A 568 3.38 -14.35 39.64
N ALA A 569 2.56 -13.32 39.82
CA ALA A 569 2.76 -12.32 40.88
C ALA A 569 2.02 -12.62 42.22
N ALA A 570 1.77 -13.90 42.54
CA ALA A 570 1.29 -14.31 43.86
C ALA A 570 2.03 -15.58 44.31
N GLY A 571 3.18 -15.42 44.94
CA GLY A 571 3.92 -16.55 45.53
C GLY A 571 5.39 -16.24 45.85
N THR A 572 5.71 -16.30 47.12
CA THR A 572 6.96 -15.90 47.80
C THR A 572 8.24 -16.70 47.48
N ASN A 573 9.38 -15.97 47.57
CA ASN A 573 10.70 -16.32 48.13
C ASN A 573 11.82 -17.03 47.33
N SER A 574 13.02 -16.45 47.50
CA SER A 574 14.42 -16.96 47.43
C SER A 574 15.18 -17.02 46.09
N SER A 575 16.28 -16.24 46.05
CA SER A 575 17.36 -16.11 45.04
C SER A 575 18.30 -17.35 45.00
N PRO A 576 19.44 -17.38 44.24
CA PRO A 576 19.81 -16.73 42.96
C PRO A 576 20.49 -17.70 41.94
N GLY A 577 20.49 -17.36 40.65
CA GLY A 577 21.52 -17.80 39.69
C GLY A 577 21.02 -18.49 38.42
N GLY A 578 21.15 -17.81 37.28
CA GLY A 578 20.95 -18.42 35.96
C GLY A 578 20.78 -17.39 34.85
N ARG A 579 21.80 -17.27 33.99
CA ARG A 579 21.94 -16.40 32.80
C ARG A 579 20.62 -15.98 32.10
N VAL A 580 20.47 -14.67 31.94
CA VAL A 580 19.54 -14.02 31.01
C VAL A 580 19.90 -14.42 29.57
N MET A 581 19.00 -15.13 28.90
CA MET A 581 18.94 -15.21 27.43
C MET A 581 17.84 -14.27 26.96
N ALA A 582 18.26 -13.27 26.18
CA ALA A 582 17.40 -12.24 25.61
C ALA A 582 16.36 -12.85 24.66
N ALA A 583 15.08 -12.57 24.94
CA ALA A 583 13.99 -12.83 24.01
C ALA A 583 13.93 -11.72 22.95
N SER A 584 13.65 -12.13 21.72
CA SER A 584 13.72 -11.38 20.47
C SER A 584 12.82 -10.14 20.43
N ALA A 585 13.43 -8.97 20.23
CA ALA A 585 12.77 -7.68 20.06
C ALA A 585 12.09 -7.56 18.68
N ASN A 586 10.76 -7.58 18.65
CA ASN A 586 10.01 -6.86 17.62
C ASN A 586 9.86 -5.40 18.08
N ARG A 587 10.51 -4.48 17.36
CA ARG A 587 10.60 -3.04 17.67
C ARG A 587 9.32 -2.29 17.30
N VAL A 588 8.38 -2.19 18.23
CA VAL A 588 7.45 -1.05 18.32
C VAL A 588 7.66 -0.44 19.70
N SER A 589 8.30 0.73 19.74
CA SER A 589 8.75 1.37 20.97
C SER A 589 7.58 2.01 21.72
N ILE A 590 7.39 1.58 22.97
CA ILE A 590 6.66 2.26 24.03
C ILE A 590 7.49 3.49 24.43
N THR A 591 6.86 4.66 24.51
CA THR A 591 7.49 5.92 24.94
C THR A 591 7.65 5.92 26.46
N GLU A 592 8.87 5.88 26.98
CA GLU A 592 9.18 6.35 28.34
C GLU A 592 9.39 7.87 28.30
N ILE A 593 8.70 8.59 29.19
CA ILE A 593 8.90 10.02 29.43
C ILE A 593 9.57 10.14 30.80
N GLU A 594 10.83 10.57 30.84
CA GLU A 594 11.43 11.04 32.10
C GLU A 594 10.91 12.45 32.44
N PRO A 595 10.61 12.71 33.73
CA PRO A 595 10.09 13.98 34.18
C PRO A 595 11.21 14.98 34.49
N ARG A 596 11.08 16.23 34.00
CA ARG A 596 11.35 17.46 34.76
C ARG A 596 10.89 18.70 34.00
#